data_AF-A0AAU4RTD3-F1
#
_entry.id   AF-A0AAU4RTD3-F1
#
_cell.length_a   1.000
_cell.length_b   1.000
_cell.length_c   1.000
_cell.angle_alpha   90.00
_cell.angle_beta   90.00
_cell.angle_gamma   90.00
#
_symmetry.space_group_name_H-M   'P 1'
#
loop_
_entity.id
_entity.type
_entity.pdbx_description
1 polymer ?
#
loop_
_entity_poly.entity_id
_entity_poly.type
_entity_poly.pdbx_seq_one_letter_code
_entity_poly.pdbx_strand_id
1 'polypeptide(L)'
;MPADASSLIPPALDQLRENPQVGPEELPGLLERLAEVPDPRDPRGVRHRLAVVLTLTACAVLAGATSLLAVGEWIADAPGHVLEQVGANPDPLLPRRVLPAESTVRRLLARIDGDTLDGAVGRWLADRLPKATGLRGLAVDGKSLRGAAKANGRKIHLLAALEHATGLVLAQLDVGEKTNEITCFQPLLDTVADLTGVVVTSDAMHTQREHADHLLGRAAHYIVIVKGNQKKLRRQLKSLPWKDIPLQGRTREPATAVRRSAGSRSPL
;
A
#
# COMPACT_ATOMS: atom_id res chain seq x y z
N MET A 1 3.54 32.16 15.77
CA MET A 1 2.72 30.98 16.13
C MET A 1 2.40 30.26 14.82
N PRO A 2 3.08 29.16 14.48
CA PRO A 2 2.65 28.34 13.35
C PRO A 2 1.28 27.73 13.69
N ALA A 3 0.40 27.64 12.69
CA ALA A 3 -0.95 27.12 12.86
C ALA A 3 -0.93 25.62 13.18
N ASP A 4 -1.80 25.18 14.08
CA ASP A 4 -1.98 23.76 14.39
C ASP A 4 -2.45 23.00 13.14
N ALA A 5 -1.86 21.83 12.93
CA ALA A 5 -2.17 20.97 11.80
C ALA A 5 -3.63 20.48 11.86
N SER A 6 -4.40 20.79 10.81
CA SER A 6 -5.82 20.42 10.66
C SER A 6 -6.06 18.91 10.41
N SER A 7 -5.00 18.11 10.34
CA SER A 7 -5.04 16.67 10.07
C SER A 7 -4.55 15.87 11.27
N LEU A 8 -5.39 14.94 11.74
CA LEU A 8 -5.01 13.92 12.74
C LEU A 8 -4.09 12.82 12.17
N ILE A 9 -3.85 12.83 10.86
CA ILE A 9 -2.88 11.97 10.18
C ILE A 9 -1.55 12.73 10.17
N PRO A 10 -0.50 12.24 10.86
CA PRO A 10 0.82 12.84 10.80
C PRO A 10 1.30 12.91 9.35
N PRO A 11 1.94 14.01 8.90
CA PRO A 11 2.63 14.04 7.62
C PRO A 11 3.55 12.82 7.50
N ALA A 12 3.53 12.13 6.36
CA ALA A 12 4.39 10.96 6.13
C ALA A 12 5.89 11.23 6.41
N LEU A 13 6.32 12.49 6.27
CA LEU A 13 7.65 12.97 6.60
C LEU A 13 7.97 12.95 8.10
N ASP A 14 7.00 13.20 8.98
CA ASP A 14 7.21 13.14 10.43
C ASP A 14 7.32 11.68 10.90
N GLN A 15 6.69 10.74 10.20
CA GLN A 15 6.80 9.30 10.47
C GLN A 15 8.17 8.73 10.03
N LEU A 16 8.78 9.28 8.97
CA LEU A 16 10.11 8.84 8.50
C LEU A 16 11.24 9.28 9.44
N ARG A 17 11.07 10.38 10.17
CA ARG A 17 12.07 10.87 11.15
C ARG A 17 12.13 10.04 12.43
N GLU A 18 11.04 9.37 12.78
CA GLU A 18 10.95 8.52 13.98
C GLU A 18 11.24 7.04 13.70
N ASN A 19 11.53 6.66 12.45
CA ASN A 19 11.88 5.28 12.12
C ASN A 19 13.32 4.95 12.55
N PRO A 20 13.56 3.80 13.22
CA PRO A 20 14.90 3.32 13.48
C PRO A 20 15.68 3.18 12.16
N GLN A 21 17.01 3.23 12.25
CA GLN A 21 17.86 2.96 11.09
C GLN A 21 17.46 1.65 10.45
N VAL A 22 17.29 1.68 9.12
CA VAL A 22 16.94 0.52 8.30
C VAL A 22 17.92 -0.61 8.63
N GLY A 23 17.40 -1.69 9.21
CA GLY A 23 18.23 -2.84 9.56
C GLY A 23 18.83 -3.47 8.30
N PRO A 24 20.02 -4.09 8.35
CA PRO A 24 20.63 -4.80 7.21
C PRO A 24 19.69 -5.84 6.57
N GLU A 25 18.75 -6.37 7.36
CA GLU A 25 17.70 -7.34 7.00
C GLU A 25 16.52 -6.72 6.20
N GLU A 26 16.34 -5.39 6.24
CA GLU A 26 15.13 -4.72 5.72
C GLU A 26 15.20 -4.37 4.22
N LEU A 27 16.40 -4.11 3.70
CA LEU A 27 16.68 -3.79 2.28
C LEU A 27 16.67 -5.00 1.33
N PRO A 28 17.14 -6.20 1.72
CA PRO A 28 17.04 -7.39 0.89
C PRO A 28 15.59 -7.69 0.49
N GLY A 29 14.63 -7.51 1.41
CA GLY A 29 13.23 -7.86 1.16
C GLY A 29 12.55 -7.05 0.06
N LEU A 30 12.72 -5.72 -0.01
CA LEU A 30 12.04 -4.92 -1.05
C LEU A 30 12.68 -5.16 -2.41
N LEU A 31 14.02 -5.17 -2.45
CA LEU A 31 14.76 -5.35 -3.69
C LEU A 31 14.47 -6.73 -4.31
N GLU A 32 14.36 -7.78 -3.49
CA GLU A 32 13.96 -9.12 -3.91
C GLU A 32 12.55 -9.12 -4.50
N ARG A 33 11.57 -8.53 -3.81
CA ARG A 33 10.19 -8.45 -4.31
C ARG A 33 10.09 -7.67 -5.62
N LEU A 34 10.83 -6.55 -5.74
CA LEU A 34 10.90 -5.76 -6.97
C LEU A 34 11.63 -6.48 -8.12
N ALA A 35 12.50 -7.44 -7.82
CA ALA A 35 13.16 -8.26 -8.84
C ALA A 35 12.23 -9.29 -9.49
N GLU A 36 11.10 -9.61 -8.85
CA GLU A 36 10.07 -10.49 -9.42
C GLU A 36 9.20 -9.78 -10.48
N VAL A 37 9.24 -8.45 -10.55
CA VAL A 37 8.49 -7.68 -11.54
C VAL A 37 9.09 -7.93 -12.93
N PRO A 38 8.30 -8.29 -13.96
CA PRO A 38 8.81 -8.49 -15.31
C PRO A 38 9.45 -7.20 -15.85
N ASP A 39 10.66 -7.31 -16.39
CA ASP A 39 11.36 -6.18 -16.99
C ASP A 39 10.81 -5.91 -18.40
N PRO A 40 10.11 -4.79 -18.63
CA PRO A 40 9.51 -4.52 -19.93
C PRO A 40 10.54 -4.05 -20.96
N ARG A 41 11.80 -3.81 -20.58
CA ARG A 41 12.84 -3.21 -21.44
C ARG A 41 13.47 -4.24 -22.39
N ASP A 42 14.00 -3.76 -23.52
CA ASP A 42 14.76 -4.63 -24.43
C ASP A 42 16.09 -5.04 -23.78
N PRO A 43 16.41 -6.35 -23.70
CA PRO A 43 17.64 -6.85 -23.08
C PRO A 43 18.93 -6.20 -23.63
N ARG A 44 18.96 -5.82 -24.91
CA ARG A 44 20.15 -5.25 -25.57
C ARG A 44 20.54 -3.88 -25.01
N GLY A 45 19.64 -3.20 -24.29
CA GLY A 45 19.86 -1.85 -23.75
C GLY A 45 19.90 -1.76 -22.22
N VAL A 46 19.84 -2.88 -21.51
CA VAL A 46 19.77 -2.88 -20.04
C VAL A 46 21.14 -2.62 -19.42
N ARG A 47 21.36 -1.40 -18.92
CA ARG A 47 22.56 -1.00 -18.16
C ARG A 47 22.41 -1.13 -16.65
N HIS A 48 21.17 -1.03 -16.16
CA HIS A 48 20.84 -1.05 -14.74
C HIS A 48 19.76 -2.10 -14.49
N ARG A 49 19.96 -2.96 -13.49
CA ARG A 49 18.97 -3.96 -13.05
C ARG A 49 17.65 -3.28 -12.70
N LEU A 50 16.53 -3.88 -13.10
CA LEU A 50 15.18 -3.32 -12.89
C LEU A 50 14.95 -2.94 -11.41
N ALA A 51 15.16 -3.92 -10.52
CA ALA A 51 14.97 -3.75 -9.07
C ALA A 51 15.76 -2.56 -8.51
N VAL A 52 16.98 -2.32 -9.00
CA VAL A 52 17.82 -1.19 -8.56
C VAL A 52 17.19 0.14 -8.97
N VAL A 53 16.74 0.26 -10.23
CA VAL A 53 16.09 1.48 -10.72
C VAL A 53 14.79 1.75 -9.95
N LEU A 54 13.98 0.72 -9.69
CA LEU A 54 12.73 0.85 -8.94
C LEU A 54 12.97 1.20 -7.47
N THR A 55 13.94 0.56 -6.81
CA THR A 55 14.29 0.83 -5.41
C THR A 55 14.77 2.28 -5.25
N LEU A 56 15.67 2.73 -6.13
CA LEU A 56 16.14 4.12 -6.14
C LEU A 56 15.01 5.12 -6.38
N THR A 57 14.09 4.79 -7.30
CA THR A 57 12.89 5.60 -7.54
C THR A 57 12.01 5.67 -6.29
N ALA A 58 11.78 4.54 -5.61
CA ALA A 58 11.01 4.49 -4.37
C ALA A 58 11.67 5.31 -3.26
N CYS A 59 12.99 5.19 -3.07
CA CYS A 59 13.74 6.00 -2.11
C CYS A 59 13.62 7.50 -2.40
N ALA A 60 13.73 7.92 -3.67
CA ALA A 60 13.55 9.31 -4.06
C ALA A 60 12.14 9.82 -3.73
N VAL A 61 11.09 9.04 -4.05
CA VAL A 61 9.70 9.41 -3.76
C VAL A 61 9.46 9.51 -2.25
N LEU A 62 9.97 8.55 -1.47
CA LEU A 62 9.90 8.59 0.00
C LEU A 62 10.67 9.77 0.60
N ALA A 63 11.76 10.19 -0.05
CA ALA A 63 12.48 11.41 0.29
C ALA A 63 11.78 12.71 -0.16
N GLY A 64 10.61 12.61 -0.80
CA GLY A 64 9.77 13.75 -1.19
C GLY A 64 9.89 14.17 -2.65
N ALA A 65 10.54 13.41 -3.52
CA ALA A 65 10.58 13.71 -4.95
C ALA A 65 9.16 13.58 -5.56
N THR A 66 8.62 14.69 -6.06
CA THR A 66 7.27 14.78 -6.65
C THR A 66 7.29 14.86 -8.18
N SER A 67 8.46 14.77 -8.81
CA SER A 67 8.60 14.80 -10.26
C SER A 67 9.72 13.86 -10.72
N LEU A 68 9.67 13.42 -11.98
CA LEU A 68 10.72 12.57 -12.56
C LEU A 68 12.10 13.25 -12.57
N LEU A 69 12.11 14.58 -12.77
CA LEU A 69 13.34 15.38 -12.68
C LEU A 69 13.92 15.29 -11.27
N ALA A 70 13.10 15.54 -10.24
CA ALA A 70 13.52 15.44 -8.84
C ALA A 70 13.99 14.02 -8.47
N VAL A 71 13.38 12.98 -9.06
CA VAL A 71 13.86 11.60 -8.89
C VAL A 71 15.26 11.43 -9.49
N GLY A 72 15.49 11.92 -10.71
CA GLY A 72 16.81 11.83 -11.35
C GLY A 72 17.89 12.61 -10.60
N GLU A 73 17.57 13.81 -10.11
CA GLU A 73 18.45 14.64 -9.28
C GLU A 73 18.77 13.92 -7.96
N TRP A 74 17.76 13.41 -7.26
CA TRP A 74 17.96 12.66 -6.02
C TRP A 74 18.85 11.43 -6.24
N ILE A 75 18.66 10.70 -7.34
CA ILE A 75 19.51 9.53 -7.67
C ILE A 75 20.96 9.97 -7.90
N ALA A 76 21.19 11.08 -8.60
CA ALA A 76 22.53 11.59 -8.87
C ALA A 76 23.27 12.01 -7.58
N ASP A 77 22.52 12.53 -6.61
CA ASP A 77 23.04 13.02 -5.31
C ASP A 77 22.96 11.97 -4.18
N ALA A 78 22.48 10.76 -4.48
CA ALA A 78 22.27 9.73 -3.47
C ALA A 78 23.58 9.36 -2.76
N PRO A 79 23.59 9.24 -1.42
CA PRO A 79 24.80 8.86 -0.67
C PRO A 79 25.37 7.51 -1.11
N GLY A 80 26.69 7.39 -1.19
CA GLY A 80 27.37 6.18 -1.67
C GLY A 80 26.97 4.90 -0.94
N HIS A 81 26.74 4.98 0.39
CA HIS A 81 26.30 3.84 1.20
C HIS A 81 24.88 3.36 0.83
N VAL A 82 23.95 4.28 0.52
CA VAL A 82 22.60 3.92 0.03
C VAL A 82 22.71 3.21 -1.30
N LEU A 83 23.51 3.78 -2.22
CA LEU A 83 23.72 3.23 -3.55
C LEU A 83 24.36 1.83 -3.50
N GLU A 84 25.30 1.58 -2.58
CA GLU A 84 25.89 0.25 -2.37
C GLU A 84 24.88 -0.75 -1.78
N GLN A 85 24.08 -0.34 -0.80
CA GLN A 85 23.06 -1.20 -0.21
C GLN A 85 21.99 -1.64 -1.21
N VAL A 86 21.63 -0.78 -2.17
CA VAL A 86 20.69 -1.15 -3.26
C VAL A 86 21.37 -1.87 -4.43
N GLY A 87 22.67 -2.16 -4.35
CA GLY A 87 23.42 -2.90 -5.36
C GLY A 87 23.87 -2.08 -6.58
N ALA A 88 23.85 -0.75 -6.51
CA ALA A 88 24.46 0.16 -7.49
C ALA A 88 25.94 0.39 -7.15
N ASN A 89 26.74 -0.67 -7.16
CA ASN A 89 28.15 -0.65 -6.77
C ASN A 89 29.02 0.14 -7.77
N PRO A 90 30.11 0.78 -7.31
CA PRO A 90 31.05 1.43 -8.21
C PRO A 90 31.76 0.38 -9.09
N ASP A 91 31.91 0.70 -10.38
CA ASP A 91 32.66 -0.13 -11.31
C ASP A 91 34.16 0.22 -11.17
N PRO A 92 35.05 -0.75 -10.86
CA PRO A 92 36.48 -0.51 -10.71
C PRO A 92 37.15 0.08 -11.96
N LEU A 93 36.56 -0.11 -13.14
CA LEU A 93 37.10 0.33 -14.42
C LEU A 93 36.63 1.74 -14.83
N LEU A 94 35.60 2.27 -14.16
CA LEU A 94 35.03 3.57 -14.50
C LEU A 94 35.40 4.63 -13.45
N PRO A 95 35.79 5.84 -13.89
CA PRO A 95 36.18 6.91 -12.96
C PRO A 95 35.01 7.44 -12.14
N ARG A 96 33.76 7.16 -12.56
CA ARG A 96 32.53 7.55 -11.89
C ARG A 96 31.53 6.42 -11.94
N ARG A 97 30.77 6.27 -10.84
CA ARG A 97 29.63 5.37 -10.76
C ARG A 97 28.58 5.79 -11.79
N VAL A 98 28.12 4.85 -12.61
CA VAL A 98 27.09 5.11 -13.62
C VAL A 98 25.73 4.85 -12.99
N LEU A 99 24.94 5.91 -12.83
CA LEU A 99 23.61 5.84 -12.21
C LEU A 99 22.49 6.02 -13.24
N PRO A 100 21.28 5.50 -12.98
CA PRO A 100 20.14 5.72 -13.85
C PRO A 100 19.79 7.21 -13.94
N ALA A 101 19.94 7.80 -15.12
CA ALA A 101 19.45 9.16 -15.38
C ALA A 101 17.91 9.22 -15.35
N GLU A 102 17.38 10.43 -15.17
CA GLU A 102 15.94 10.73 -15.25
C GLU A 102 15.26 10.07 -16.45
N SER A 103 15.85 10.16 -17.64
CA SER A 103 15.28 9.57 -18.86
C SER A 103 15.16 8.04 -18.80
N THR A 104 16.05 7.37 -18.07
CA THR A 104 15.99 5.92 -17.85
C THR A 104 14.83 5.56 -16.93
N VAL A 105 14.65 6.32 -15.84
CA VAL A 105 13.52 6.16 -14.92
C VAL A 105 12.20 6.41 -15.66
N ARG A 106 12.09 7.53 -16.39
CA ARG A 106 10.91 7.87 -17.19
C ARG A 106 10.52 6.76 -18.16
N ARG A 107 11.46 6.29 -18.97
CA ARG A 107 11.19 5.24 -19.97
C ARG A 107 10.76 3.93 -19.32
N LEU A 108 11.32 3.60 -18.15
CA LEU A 108 10.93 2.42 -17.41
C LEU A 108 9.49 2.56 -16.86
N LEU A 109 9.21 3.62 -16.11
CA LEU A 109 7.91 3.83 -15.47
C LEU A 109 6.76 3.99 -16.48
N ALA A 110 7.06 4.47 -17.69
CA ALA A 110 6.08 4.55 -18.78
C ALA A 110 5.68 3.17 -19.36
N ARG A 111 6.46 2.11 -19.10
CA ARG A 111 6.28 0.78 -19.69
C ARG A 111 5.97 -0.31 -18.66
N ILE A 112 6.27 -0.08 -17.40
CA ILE A 112 6.07 -1.07 -16.34
C ILE A 112 4.58 -1.31 -16.11
N ASP A 113 4.25 -2.56 -15.83
CA ASP A 113 2.91 -2.94 -15.42
C ASP A 113 2.68 -2.51 -13.96
N GLY A 114 1.71 -1.60 -13.77
CA GLY A 114 1.42 -1.01 -12.46
C GLY A 114 0.86 -2.02 -11.47
N ASP A 115 -0.05 -2.89 -11.90
CA ASP A 115 -0.69 -3.89 -11.03
C ASP A 115 0.34 -4.92 -10.54
N THR A 116 1.30 -5.29 -11.40
CA THR A 116 2.39 -6.20 -11.04
C THR A 116 3.36 -5.56 -10.04
N LEU A 117 3.67 -4.28 -10.23
CA LEU A 117 4.47 -3.51 -9.27
C LEU A 117 3.75 -3.40 -7.92
N ASP A 118 2.46 -3.07 -7.94
CA ASP A 118 1.63 -2.99 -6.74
C ASP A 118 1.54 -4.33 -6.01
N GLY A 119 1.44 -5.45 -6.74
CA GLY A 119 1.49 -6.79 -6.18
C GLY A 119 2.83 -7.13 -5.52
N ALA A 120 3.97 -6.66 -6.07
CA ALA A 120 5.27 -6.85 -5.45
C ALA A 120 5.41 -6.03 -4.15
N VAL A 121 5.00 -4.76 -4.17
CA VAL A 121 5.02 -3.87 -2.99
C VAL A 121 4.05 -4.36 -1.92
N GLY A 122 2.84 -4.78 -2.29
CA GLY A 122 1.83 -5.29 -1.36
C GLY A 122 2.30 -6.54 -0.62
N ARG A 123 2.96 -7.49 -1.33
CA ARG A 123 3.55 -8.68 -0.71
C ARG A 123 4.70 -8.34 0.24
N TRP A 124 5.56 -7.40 -0.16
CA TRP A 124 6.61 -6.89 0.72
C TRP A 124 6.08 -6.27 2.03
N LEU A 125 4.95 -5.55 1.94
CA LEU A 125 4.25 -4.98 3.10
C LEU A 125 3.56 -6.07 3.93
N ALA A 126 2.96 -7.08 3.29
CA ALA A 126 2.35 -8.21 3.98
C ALA A 126 3.36 -9.02 4.79
N ASP A 127 4.58 -9.21 4.28
CA ASP A 127 5.69 -9.87 4.98
C ASP A 127 6.10 -9.15 6.29
N ARG A 128 5.77 -7.86 6.40
CA ARG A 128 6.05 -7.00 7.58
C ARG A 128 4.92 -6.93 8.58
N LEU A 129 3.77 -7.53 8.27
CA LEU A 129 2.67 -7.52 9.21
C LEU A 129 3.05 -8.31 10.46
N PRO A 130 2.81 -7.75 11.66
CA PRO A 130 2.98 -8.52 12.87
C PRO A 130 2.04 -9.73 12.85
N LYS A 131 2.49 -10.83 13.46
CA LYS A 131 1.61 -11.98 13.70
C LYS A 131 0.44 -11.49 14.54
N ALA A 132 -0.78 -11.65 14.02
CA ALA A 132 -1.97 -11.23 14.72
C ALA A 132 -2.21 -12.18 15.92
N THR A 133 -2.48 -11.61 17.09
CA THR A 133 -2.88 -12.37 18.29
C THR A 133 -4.41 -12.51 18.36
N GLY A 134 -5.07 -12.53 17.19
CA GLY A 134 -6.51 -12.28 17.08
C GLY A 134 -7.06 -12.05 15.68
N LEU A 135 -8.30 -11.53 15.64
CA LEU A 135 -8.95 -11.13 14.40
C LEU A 135 -8.28 -9.88 13.83
N ARG A 136 -7.83 -9.95 12.57
CA ARG A 136 -7.22 -8.84 11.85
C ARG A 136 -8.29 -8.07 11.07
N GLY A 137 -8.29 -6.75 11.15
CA GLY A 137 -9.17 -5.92 10.31
C GLY A 137 -8.52 -5.60 8.96
N LEU A 138 -9.29 -5.68 7.87
CA LEU A 138 -8.87 -5.25 6.53
C LEU A 138 -9.95 -4.34 5.91
N ALA A 139 -9.62 -3.08 5.62
CA ALA A 139 -10.51 -2.14 4.95
C ALA A 139 -10.37 -2.26 3.43
N VAL A 140 -11.48 -2.34 2.71
CA VAL A 140 -11.50 -2.23 1.25
C VAL A 140 -12.22 -0.93 0.87
N ASP A 141 -11.51 -0.04 0.18
CA ASP A 141 -11.99 1.30 -0.18
C ASP A 141 -11.40 1.80 -1.50
N GLY A 142 -12.21 2.53 -2.25
CA GLY A 142 -11.87 3.14 -3.55
C GLY A 142 -11.45 4.60 -3.42
N LYS A 143 -10.31 4.98 -3.99
CA LYS A 143 -9.81 6.37 -4.01
C LYS A 143 -9.36 6.81 -5.39
N SER A 144 -9.81 7.99 -5.79
CA SER A 144 -9.30 8.65 -6.99
C SER A 144 -8.04 9.46 -6.67
N LEU A 145 -6.94 9.15 -7.38
CA LEU A 145 -5.67 9.86 -7.24
C LEU A 145 -5.79 11.30 -7.75
N ARG A 146 -5.31 12.26 -6.94
CA ARG A 146 -5.26 13.67 -7.33
C ARG A 146 -4.03 13.93 -8.19
N GLY A 147 -4.18 14.70 -9.27
CA GLY A 147 -3.08 15.06 -10.16
C GLY A 147 -2.59 13.93 -11.06
N ALA A 148 -3.22 12.75 -11.02
CA ALA A 148 -2.89 11.62 -11.88
C ALA A 148 -4.05 11.34 -12.85
N ALA A 149 -3.72 11.26 -14.14
CA ALA A 149 -4.64 10.88 -15.19
C ALA A 149 -3.91 10.06 -16.26
N LYS A 150 -4.65 9.14 -16.89
CA LYS A 150 -4.18 8.45 -18.11
C LYS A 150 -4.13 9.48 -19.27
N ALA A 151 -3.50 9.10 -20.39
CA ALA A 151 -3.32 9.98 -21.54
C ALA A 151 -4.63 10.54 -22.12
N ASN A 152 -5.76 9.84 -21.93
CA ASN A 152 -7.10 10.29 -22.33
C ASN A 152 -7.78 11.24 -21.30
N GLY A 153 -7.06 11.68 -20.26
CA GLY A 153 -7.61 12.52 -19.18
C GLY A 153 -8.39 11.77 -18.10
N ARG A 154 -8.51 10.43 -18.19
CA ARG A 154 -9.18 9.60 -17.17
C ARG A 154 -8.42 9.67 -15.85
N LYS A 155 -9.11 10.10 -14.78
CA LYS A 155 -8.56 10.02 -13.42
C LYS A 155 -8.28 8.58 -13.05
N ILE A 156 -7.14 8.34 -12.42
CA ILE A 156 -6.80 7.01 -11.91
C ILE A 156 -7.62 6.79 -10.63
N HIS A 157 -8.36 5.69 -10.57
CA HIS A 157 -9.13 5.29 -9.40
C HIS A 157 -8.61 3.94 -8.94
N LEU A 158 -8.15 3.86 -7.69
CA LEU A 158 -7.56 2.67 -7.11
C LEU A 158 -8.50 2.10 -6.05
N LEU A 159 -8.77 0.80 -6.12
CA LEU A 159 -9.37 0.06 -5.02
C LEU A 159 -8.26 -0.57 -4.18
N ALA A 160 -8.21 -0.27 -2.89
CA ALA A 160 -7.12 -0.69 -2.01
C ALA A 160 -7.64 -1.53 -0.84
N ALA A 161 -6.84 -2.52 -0.42
CA ALA A 161 -7.04 -3.32 0.78
C ALA A 161 -6.01 -2.90 1.85
N LEU A 162 -6.47 -2.22 2.89
CA LEU A 162 -5.66 -1.59 3.92
C LEU A 162 -5.83 -2.28 5.27
N GLU A 163 -4.74 -2.67 5.91
CA GLU A 163 -4.74 -3.30 7.24
C GLU A 163 -4.98 -2.25 8.33
N HIS A 164 -5.94 -2.49 9.23
CA HIS A 164 -6.42 -1.46 10.15
C HIS A 164 -5.41 -1.04 11.21
N ALA A 165 -4.60 -1.97 11.74
CA ALA A 165 -3.73 -1.68 12.87
C ALA A 165 -2.46 -0.92 12.47
N THR A 166 -1.88 -1.27 11.34
CA THR A 166 -0.63 -0.72 10.82
C THR A 166 -0.85 0.36 9.76
N GLY A 167 -2.02 0.39 9.10
CA GLY A 167 -2.30 1.28 7.99
C GLY A 167 -1.63 0.87 6.68
N LEU A 168 -1.03 -0.32 6.61
CA LEU A 168 -0.37 -0.82 5.41
C LEU A 168 -1.38 -1.21 4.34
N VAL A 169 -1.12 -0.80 3.09
CA VAL A 169 -1.89 -1.22 1.92
C VAL A 169 -1.32 -2.54 1.41
N LEU A 170 -2.04 -3.64 1.65
CA LEU A 170 -1.59 -4.99 1.33
C LEU A 170 -1.81 -5.35 -0.13
N ALA A 171 -2.79 -4.71 -0.76
CA ALA A 171 -3.09 -4.87 -2.17
C ALA A 171 -3.79 -3.62 -2.70
N GLN A 172 -3.62 -3.34 -3.99
CA GLN A 172 -4.37 -2.30 -4.70
C GLN A 172 -4.50 -2.66 -6.18
N LEU A 173 -5.55 -2.16 -6.83
CA LEU A 173 -5.81 -2.35 -8.26
C LEU A 173 -6.39 -1.08 -8.91
N ASP A 174 -5.99 -0.78 -10.16
CA ASP A 174 -6.65 0.25 -10.99
C ASP A 174 -8.05 -0.24 -11.39
N VAL A 175 -9.07 0.51 -10.96
CA VAL A 175 -10.44 0.33 -11.44
C VAL A 175 -10.47 0.89 -12.86
N GLY A 176 -10.16 -0.01 -13.80
CA GLY A 176 -10.08 0.28 -15.23
C GLY A 176 -11.37 0.85 -15.84
N GLU A 177 -11.27 1.29 -17.09
CA GLU A 177 -12.33 2.06 -17.77
C GLU A 177 -13.63 1.30 -18.01
N LYS A 178 -13.57 -0.02 -18.20
CA LYS A 178 -14.73 -0.88 -18.47
C LYS A 178 -15.21 -1.66 -17.25
N THR A 179 -14.60 -1.43 -16.09
CA THR A 179 -14.90 -2.11 -14.83
C THR A 179 -15.36 -1.08 -13.80
N ASN A 180 -15.85 -1.56 -12.66
CA ASN A 180 -16.19 -0.73 -11.52
C ASN A 180 -15.64 -1.36 -10.23
N GLU A 181 -15.71 -0.62 -9.13
CA GLU A 181 -15.21 -1.10 -7.84
C GLU A 181 -15.84 -2.43 -7.40
N ILE A 182 -17.12 -2.67 -7.73
CA ILE A 182 -17.83 -3.91 -7.40
C ILE A 182 -17.15 -5.10 -8.09
N THR A 183 -16.86 -5.00 -9.39
CA THR A 183 -16.20 -6.09 -10.14
C THR A 183 -14.72 -6.26 -9.77
N CYS A 184 -14.07 -5.24 -9.23
CA CYS A 184 -12.68 -5.31 -8.76
C CYS A 184 -12.51 -5.83 -7.32
N PHE A 185 -13.59 -5.94 -6.53
CA PHE A 185 -13.53 -6.31 -5.12
C PHE A 185 -12.96 -7.72 -4.87
N GLN A 186 -13.48 -8.73 -5.58
CA GLN A 186 -12.99 -10.11 -5.45
C GLN A 186 -11.56 -10.25 -6.01
N PRO A 187 -11.25 -9.78 -7.24
CA PRO A 187 -9.89 -9.81 -7.76
C PRO A 187 -8.85 -9.16 -6.84
N LEU A 188 -9.19 -8.03 -6.21
CA LEU A 188 -8.32 -7.38 -5.23
C LEU A 188 -8.03 -8.30 -4.05
N LEU A 189 -9.07 -8.87 -3.45
CA LEU A 189 -8.93 -9.74 -2.28
C LEU A 189 -8.17 -11.03 -2.62
N ASP A 190 -8.30 -11.55 -3.84
CA ASP A 190 -7.57 -12.73 -4.32
C ASP A 190 -6.06 -12.52 -4.38
N THR A 191 -5.59 -11.27 -4.44
CA THR A 191 -4.16 -10.96 -4.32
C THR A 191 -3.64 -11.02 -2.87
N VAL A 192 -4.54 -10.98 -1.88
CA VAL A 192 -4.19 -11.15 -0.47
C VAL A 192 -4.13 -12.64 -0.15
N ALA A 193 -2.94 -13.15 0.18
CA ALA A 193 -2.70 -14.60 0.27
C ALA A 193 -3.59 -15.33 1.29
N ASP A 194 -3.74 -14.77 2.50
CA ASP A 194 -4.53 -15.39 3.57
C ASP A 194 -5.53 -14.39 4.16
N LEU A 195 -6.82 -14.75 4.06
CA LEU A 195 -7.93 -14.01 4.64
C LEU A 195 -8.61 -14.80 5.79
N THR A 196 -8.06 -15.94 6.17
CA THR A 196 -8.61 -16.77 7.24
C THR A 196 -8.66 -15.99 8.55
N GLY A 197 -9.84 -15.84 9.14
CA GLY A 197 -10.02 -15.06 10.37
C GLY A 197 -9.79 -13.55 10.20
N VAL A 198 -9.69 -13.03 8.98
CA VAL A 198 -9.64 -11.59 8.69
C VAL A 198 -11.07 -11.04 8.64
N VAL A 199 -11.30 -9.90 9.29
CA VAL A 199 -12.55 -9.14 9.23
C VAL A 199 -12.43 -8.07 8.16
N VAL A 200 -13.06 -8.30 7.01
CA VAL A 200 -13.08 -7.35 5.90
C VAL A 200 -14.18 -6.31 6.12
N THR A 201 -13.78 -5.04 6.21
CA THR A 201 -14.71 -3.91 6.30
C THR A 201 -14.78 -3.22 4.95
N SER A 202 -15.99 -2.95 4.46
CA SER A 202 -16.14 -2.22 3.21
C SER A 202 -17.34 -1.29 3.24
N ASP A 203 -17.39 -0.40 2.25
CA ASP A 203 -18.42 0.59 2.13
C ASP A 203 -19.81 -0.03 1.83
N ALA A 204 -20.82 0.84 1.70
CA ALA A 204 -22.17 0.38 1.42
C ALA A 204 -22.35 -0.18 0.01
N MET A 205 -21.58 0.30 -0.97
CA MET A 205 -21.66 -0.16 -2.36
C MET A 205 -21.27 -1.64 -2.48
N HIS A 206 -20.34 -2.10 -1.64
CA HIS A 206 -19.93 -3.50 -1.52
C HIS A 206 -20.88 -4.38 -0.70
N THR A 207 -22.04 -3.88 -0.26
CA THR A 207 -23.08 -4.73 0.34
C THR A 207 -23.76 -5.57 -0.75
N GLN A 208 -23.05 -6.60 -1.23
CA GLN A 208 -23.46 -7.54 -2.27
C GLN A 208 -23.41 -8.97 -1.72
N ARG A 209 -24.34 -9.82 -2.14
CA ARG A 209 -24.38 -11.22 -1.71
C ARG A 209 -23.12 -11.97 -2.15
N GLU A 210 -22.71 -11.79 -3.40
CA GLU A 210 -21.53 -12.46 -3.97
C GLU A 210 -20.22 -12.08 -3.26
N HIS A 211 -20.10 -10.85 -2.75
CA HIS A 211 -18.94 -10.46 -1.94
C HIS A 211 -18.94 -11.16 -0.58
N ALA A 212 -20.11 -11.24 0.08
CA ALA A 212 -20.25 -11.94 1.36
C ALA A 212 -19.95 -13.45 1.20
N ASP A 213 -20.51 -14.08 0.17
CA ASP A 213 -20.28 -15.51 -0.12
C ASP A 213 -18.80 -15.79 -0.43
N HIS A 214 -18.14 -14.92 -1.21
CA HIS A 214 -16.72 -15.03 -1.50
C HIS A 214 -15.86 -14.93 -0.23
N LEU A 215 -16.13 -13.96 0.64
CA LEU A 215 -15.40 -13.78 1.90
C LEU A 215 -15.58 -14.99 2.83
N LEU A 216 -16.81 -15.47 2.99
CA LEU A 216 -17.10 -16.66 3.79
C LEU A 216 -16.44 -17.92 3.21
N GLY A 217 -16.43 -18.06 1.88
CA GLY A 217 -15.73 -19.16 1.18
C GLY A 217 -14.22 -19.17 1.42
N ARG A 218 -13.63 -18.02 1.76
CA ARG A 218 -12.22 -17.85 2.14
C ARG A 218 -11.99 -17.85 3.66
N ALA A 219 -12.96 -18.31 4.44
CA ALA A 219 -12.93 -18.32 5.91
C ALA A 219 -12.68 -16.92 6.53
N ALA A 220 -13.07 -15.86 5.83
CA ALA A 220 -13.02 -14.50 6.30
C ALA A 220 -14.37 -14.08 6.92
N HIS A 221 -14.32 -13.05 7.74
CA HIS A 221 -15.49 -12.36 8.27
C HIS A 221 -15.69 -11.03 7.54
N TYR A 222 -16.86 -10.41 7.69
CA TYR A 222 -17.11 -9.12 7.06
C TYR A 222 -17.98 -8.20 7.89
N ILE A 223 -17.77 -6.90 7.72
CA ILE A 223 -18.63 -5.83 8.22
C ILE A 223 -18.92 -4.91 7.03
N VAL A 224 -20.20 -4.81 6.67
CA VAL A 224 -20.66 -3.97 5.56
C VAL A 224 -21.80 -3.08 6.00
N ILE A 225 -21.86 -1.86 5.46
CA ILE A 225 -22.85 -0.86 5.85
C ILE A 225 -24.07 -0.96 4.94
N VAL A 226 -25.22 -1.39 5.47
CA VAL A 226 -26.46 -1.43 4.69
C VAL A 226 -27.09 -0.03 4.58
N LYS A 227 -27.07 0.56 3.39
CA LYS A 227 -27.72 1.86 3.08
C LYS A 227 -28.96 1.70 2.19
N GLY A 228 -29.37 2.79 1.53
CA GLY A 228 -30.55 2.85 0.67
C GLY A 228 -30.44 2.04 -0.62
N ASN A 229 -29.23 1.62 -1.01
CA ASN A 229 -28.99 0.70 -2.12
C ASN A 229 -29.60 -0.69 -1.86
N GLN A 230 -29.83 -1.07 -0.60
CA GLN A 230 -30.40 -2.35 -0.21
C GLN A 230 -31.73 -2.17 0.56
N LYS A 231 -32.75 -1.59 -0.10
CA LYS A 231 -34.02 -1.17 0.54
C LYS A 231 -34.73 -2.27 1.34
N LYS A 232 -34.82 -3.48 0.76
CA LYS A 232 -35.50 -4.63 1.40
C LYS A 232 -34.74 -5.09 2.65
N LEU A 233 -33.43 -5.33 2.51
CA LEU A 233 -32.55 -5.71 3.61
C LEU A 233 -32.57 -4.65 4.72
N ARG A 234 -32.45 -3.36 4.36
CA ARG A 234 -32.51 -2.26 5.34
C ARG A 234 -33.83 -2.25 6.11
N ARG A 235 -34.96 -2.52 5.44
CA ARG A 235 -36.27 -2.61 6.11
C ARG A 235 -36.31 -3.79 7.09
N GLN A 236 -35.86 -4.96 6.66
CA GLN A 236 -35.80 -6.17 7.50
C GLN A 236 -34.91 -5.95 8.73
N LEU A 237 -33.70 -5.40 8.53
CA LEU A 237 -32.78 -5.09 9.62
C LEU A 237 -33.38 -4.09 10.60
N LYS A 238 -34.13 -3.08 10.15
CA LYS A 238 -34.83 -2.14 11.05
C LYS A 238 -35.93 -2.78 11.88
N SER A 239 -36.56 -3.86 11.40
CA SER A 239 -37.61 -4.57 12.13
C SER A 239 -37.08 -5.64 13.10
N LEU A 240 -35.77 -5.93 13.09
CA LEU A 240 -35.20 -6.94 13.97
C LEU A 240 -35.18 -6.45 15.44
N PRO A 241 -35.49 -7.33 16.40
CA PRO A 241 -35.42 -7.01 17.83
C PRO A 241 -33.96 -7.06 18.30
N TRP A 242 -33.12 -6.11 17.89
CA TRP A 242 -31.67 -6.13 18.13
C TRP A 242 -31.24 -6.32 19.59
N LYS A 243 -32.08 -5.90 20.54
CA LYS A 243 -31.84 -6.09 21.98
C LYS A 243 -31.96 -7.53 22.44
N ASP A 244 -32.78 -8.32 21.74
CA ASP A 244 -33.11 -9.71 22.07
C ASP A 244 -32.27 -10.70 21.26
N ILE A 245 -31.48 -10.22 20.29
CA ILE A 245 -30.57 -11.06 19.50
C ILE A 245 -29.39 -11.45 20.40
N PRO A 246 -29.20 -12.76 20.70
CA PRO A 246 -28.11 -13.20 21.56
C PRO A 246 -26.77 -12.95 20.88
N LEU A 247 -25.84 -12.39 21.63
CA LEU A 247 -24.46 -12.24 21.18
C LEU A 247 -23.83 -13.63 21.06
N GLN A 248 -23.60 -14.09 19.82
CA GLN A 248 -23.07 -15.44 19.58
C GLN A 248 -21.57 -15.58 19.92
N GLY A 249 -20.86 -14.46 20.05
CA GLY A 249 -19.45 -14.45 20.43
C GLY A 249 -19.00 -13.06 20.83
N ARG A 250 -18.14 -12.99 21.86
CA ARG A 250 -17.45 -11.77 22.26
C ARG A 250 -15.96 -12.03 22.28
N THR A 251 -15.25 -11.44 21.35
CA THR A 251 -13.78 -11.38 21.42
C THR A 251 -13.43 -9.95 21.82
N ARG A 252 -12.63 -9.81 22.89
CA ARG A 252 -12.06 -8.54 23.31
C ARG A 252 -10.56 -8.72 23.36
N GLU A 253 -9.89 -8.16 22.37
CA GLU A 253 -8.46 -7.94 22.48
C GLU A 253 -8.23 -6.49 22.91
N PRO A 254 -7.28 -6.23 23.82
CA PRO A 254 -6.81 -4.89 24.02
C PRO A 254 -6.29 -4.40 22.67
N ALA A 255 -6.86 -3.31 22.15
CA ALA A 255 -6.21 -2.58 21.07
C ALA A 255 -4.78 -2.31 21.55
N THR A 256 -3.78 -2.85 20.86
CA THR A 256 -2.39 -2.54 21.15
C THR A 256 -2.28 -1.03 20.99
N ALA A 257 -2.27 -0.32 22.11
CA ALA A 257 -2.15 1.12 22.12
C ALA A 257 -0.86 1.41 21.38
N VAL A 258 -0.94 2.17 20.28
CA VAL A 258 0.21 2.88 19.75
C VAL A 258 0.71 3.73 20.90
N ARG A 259 1.72 3.22 21.61
CA ARG A 259 2.30 3.86 22.78
C ARG A 259 3.09 5.04 22.22
N ARG A 260 2.40 6.16 21.98
CA ARG A 260 3.03 7.46 21.82
C ARG A 260 3.87 7.65 23.08
N SER A 261 5.18 7.56 22.93
CA SER A 261 6.13 7.97 23.95
C SER A 261 5.87 9.46 24.20
N ALA A 262 5.06 9.76 25.21
CA ALA A 262 5.01 11.10 25.77
C ALA A 262 6.42 11.39 26.30
N GLY A 263 7.16 12.19 25.54
CA GLY A 263 8.45 12.72 25.97
C GLY A 263 8.25 13.38 27.33
N SER A 264 8.98 12.88 28.32
CA SER A 264 9.09 13.48 29.64
C SER A 264 9.61 14.91 29.48
N ARG A 265 8.75 15.90 29.69
CA ARG A 265 9.22 17.23 30.07
C ARG A 265 9.63 17.14 31.54
N SER A 266 10.93 17.02 31.78
CA SER A 266 11.51 17.39 33.06
C SER A 266 11.36 18.91 33.23
N PRO A 267 10.91 19.40 34.38
CA PRO A 267 10.95 20.81 34.70
C PRO A 267 12.37 21.16 35.17
N LEU A 268 13.04 22.06 34.47
CA LEU A 268 13.91 23.13 34.99
C LEU A 268 14.12 24.16 33.86
#